data_AF-A0A060XHB0-F1
#
_entry.id   AF-A0A060XHB0-F1
#
_cell.length_a   1.000
_cell.length_b   1.000
_cell.length_c   1.000
_cell.angle_alpha   90.00
_cell.angle_beta   90.00
_cell.angle_gamma   90.00
#
_symmetry.space_group_name_H-M   'P 1'
#
loop_
_entity.id
_entity.type
_entity.pdbx_description
1 polymer ?
#
loop_
_entity_poly.entity_id
_entity_poly.type
_entity_poly.pdbx_seq_one_letter_code
_entity_poly.pdbx_strand_id
1 'polypeptide(L)'
;MSLRLLWYEVLVHTIGESAALGSAGIVLWGDNAYSKSKANCEAIKDYLDETLGRYLVNVTTAATLCSRTVCSSQGRCQRKDKVSRAYLHLDPSAWTTHFQCQCYPGWGGKHCSKPL
;
A
#
# COMPACT_ATOMS: atom_id res chain seq x y z
N MET A 1 15.09 -27.11 -3.05
CA MET A 1 14.50 -26.15 -2.09
C MET A 1 13.49 -25.32 -2.87
N SER A 2 12.20 -25.35 -2.51
CA SER A 2 11.16 -24.57 -3.21
C SER A 2 11.18 -23.12 -2.72
N LEU A 3 11.01 -22.14 -3.63
CA LEU A 3 10.81 -20.74 -3.26
C LEU A 3 9.43 -20.57 -2.61
N ARG A 4 9.36 -19.84 -1.50
CA ARG A 4 8.08 -19.56 -0.84
C ARG A 4 7.58 -18.16 -1.20
N LEU A 5 6.79 -18.09 -2.26
CA LEU A 5 6.13 -16.86 -2.70
C LEU A 5 4.83 -16.62 -1.93
N LEU A 6 4.49 -15.35 -1.69
CA LEU A 6 3.28 -15.00 -0.95
C LEU A 6 2.07 -14.95 -1.89
N TRP A 7 0.97 -15.56 -1.49
CA TRP A 7 -0.28 -15.44 -2.23
C TRP A 7 -0.99 -14.11 -1.94
N TYR A 8 -1.96 -13.77 -2.79
CA TYR A 8 -2.66 -12.48 -2.76
C TYR A 8 -3.21 -12.07 -1.38
N GLU A 9 -3.88 -12.97 -0.65
CA GLU A 9 -4.44 -12.67 0.67
C GLU A 9 -3.37 -12.24 1.69
N VAL A 10 -2.18 -12.85 1.66
CA VAL A 10 -1.10 -12.46 2.58
C VAL A 10 -0.55 -11.09 2.22
N LEU A 11 -0.51 -10.71 0.93
CA LEU A 11 -0.15 -9.36 0.51
C LEU A 11 -1.15 -8.32 1.03
N VAL A 12 -2.44 -8.65 1.03
CA VAL A 12 -3.49 -7.80 1.61
C VAL A 12 -3.27 -7.60 3.11
N HIS A 13 -3.03 -8.67 3.85
CA HIS A 13 -2.85 -8.61 5.30
C HIS A 13 -1.48 -8.08 5.78
N THR A 14 -0.54 -7.81 4.87
CA THR A 14 0.79 -7.30 5.21
C THR A 14 1.06 -5.93 4.58
N ILE A 15 1.25 -5.89 3.27
CA ILE A 15 1.49 -4.68 2.49
C ILE A 15 0.24 -3.80 2.49
N GLY A 16 -0.94 -4.41 2.26
CA GLY A 16 -2.22 -3.69 2.30
C GLY A 16 -2.50 -3.07 3.66
N GLU A 17 -2.22 -3.80 4.74
CA GLU A 17 -2.38 -3.31 6.10
C GLU A 17 -1.45 -2.12 6.38
N SER A 18 -0.18 -2.20 5.95
CA SER A 18 0.77 -1.09 6.07
C SER A 18 0.30 0.17 5.34
N ALA A 19 -0.22 0.01 4.12
CA ALA A 19 -0.77 1.11 3.34
C ALA A 19 -2.05 1.68 3.98
N ALA A 20 -2.95 0.81 4.45
CA ALA A 20 -4.20 1.23 5.08
C ALA A 20 -3.97 2.04 6.36
N LEU A 21 -2.91 1.76 7.11
CA LEU A 21 -2.54 2.51 8.32
C LEU A 21 -1.79 3.82 8.03
N GLY A 22 -1.58 4.18 6.76
CA GLY A 22 -0.92 5.43 6.39
C GLY A 22 0.60 5.43 6.57
N SER A 23 1.25 4.26 6.48
CA SER A 23 2.70 4.15 6.47
C SER A 23 3.34 5.04 5.39
N ALA A 24 4.56 5.52 5.64
CA ALA A 24 5.35 6.23 4.64
C ALA A 24 5.83 5.32 3.50
N GLY A 25 5.91 4.01 3.74
CA GLY A 25 6.35 3.03 2.76
C GLY A 25 6.58 1.65 3.37
N ILE A 26 7.12 0.75 2.55
CA ILE A 26 7.55 -0.59 2.96
C ILE A 26 8.93 -0.88 2.36
N VAL A 27 9.66 -1.82 2.97
CA VAL A 27 10.88 -2.37 2.41
C VAL A 27 10.65 -3.85 2.14
N LEU A 28 10.79 -4.26 0.88
CA LEU A 28 10.74 -5.66 0.48
C LEU A 28 12.16 -6.21 0.51
N TRP A 29 12.39 -7.18 1.37
CA TRP A 29 13.68 -7.83 1.52
C TRP A 29 13.56 -9.33 1.22
N GLY A 30 14.53 -9.88 0.50
CA GLY A 30 14.63 -11.30 0.19
C GLY A 30 16.07 -11.78 0.36
N ASP A 31 16.25 -13.02 0.81
CA ASP A 31 17.57 -13.60 1.00
C ASP A 31 18.20 -14.05 -0.34
N ASN A 32 19.51 -14.33 -0.34
CA ASN A 32 20.25 -14.70 -1.55
C ASN A 32 19.67 -15.94 -2.26
N ALA A 33 18.96 -16.85 -1.57
CA ALA A 33 18.35 -18.01 -2.21
C ALA A 33 17.37 -17.66 -3.33
N TYR A 34 16.73 -16.49 -3.27
CA TYR A 34 15.81 -16.02 -4.32
C TYR A 34 16.50 -15.67 -5.64
N SER A 35 17.82 -15.44 -5.63
CA SER A 35 18.61 -15.09 -6.81
C SER A 35 19.72 -16.11 -7.14
N LYS A 36 19.72 -17.29 -6.51
CA LYS A 36 20.80 -18.30 -6.64
C LYS A 36 20.86 -19.02 -7.99
N SER A 37 19.79 -19.02 -8.77
CA SER A 37 19.72 -19.77 -10.04
C SER A 37 18.86 -19.03 -11.06
N LYS A 38 19.07 -19.32 -12.34
CA LYS A 38 18.23 -18.80 -13.43
C LYS A 38 16.75 -19.10 -13.19
N ALA A 39 16.43 -20.35 -12.83
CA ALA A 39 15.06 -20.76 -12.54
C ALA A 39 14.43 -19.98 -11.37
N ASN A 40 15.21 -19.66 -10.33
CA ASN A 40 14.70 -18.85 -9.21
C ASN A 40 14.43 -17.40 -9.63
N CYS A 41 15.34 -16.80 -10.41
CA CYS A 41 15.14 -15.46 -10.95
C CYS A 41 13.93 -15.38 -11.88
N GLU A 42 13.72 -16.37 -12.74
CA GLU A 42 12.54 -16.47 -13.62
C GLU A 42 11.24 -16.60 -12.81
N ALA A 43 11.21 -17.47 -11.80
CA ALA A 43 10.05 -17.60 -10.91
C ALA A 43 9.73 -16.29 -10.15
N ILE A 44 10.75 -15.53 -9.75
CA ILE A 44 10.56 -14.21 -9.10
C ILE A 44 10.07 -13.17 -10.09
N LYS A 45 10.57 -13.20 -11.33
CA LYS A 45 10.07 -12.33 -12.40
C LYS A 45 8.59 -12.58 -12.65
N ASP A 46 8.18 -13.83 -12.80
CA ASP A 46 6.76 -14.18 -13.04
C ASP A 46 5.89 -13.74 -11.86
N TYR A 47 6.36 -13.95 -10.63
CA TYR A 47 5.67 -13.50 -9.43
C TYR A 47 5.49 -11.97 -9.36
N LEU A 48 6.51 -11.21 -9.78
CA LEU A 48 6.43 -9.75 -9.88
C LEU A 48 5.44 -9.32 -10.97
N ASP A 49 5.49 -9.94 -12.14
CA ASP A 49 4.64 -9.57 -13.29
C ASP A 49 3.16 -9.91 -13.05
N GLU A 50 2.88 -11.00 -12.34
CA GLU A 50 1.52 -11.54 -12.21
C GLU A 50 0.84 -11.24 -10.87
N THR A 51 1.60 -11.18 -9.78
CA THR A 51 1.02 -11.10 -8.42
C THR A 51 1.49 -9.87 -7.65
N LEU A 52 2.77 -9.84 -7.26
CA LEU A 52 3.28 -8.81 -6.36
C LEU A 52 3.27 -7.43 -7.02
N GLY A 53 3.77 -7.31 -8.26
CA GLY A 53 3.84 -6.01 -8.95
C GLY A 53 2.45 -5.41 -9.18
N ARG A 54 1.47 -6.23 -9.59
CA ARG A 54 0.08 -5.77 -9.76
C ARG A 54 -0.52 -5.28 -8.45
N TYR A 55 -0.27 -6.00 -7.35
CA TYR A 55 -0.74 -5.59 -6.03
C TYR A 55 -0.07 -4.30 -5.55
N LEU A 56 1.25 -4.15 -5.76
CA LEU A 56 2.00 -2.93 -5.45
C LEU A 56 1.44 -1.72 -6.21
N VAL A 57 1.19 -1.86 -7.52
CA VAL A 57 0.58 -0.79 -8.32
C VAL A 57 -0.80 -0.42 -7.75
N ASN A 58 -1.65 -1.40 -7.43
CA ASN A 58 -2.97 -1.15 -6.84
C ASN A 58 -2.87 -0.29 -5.56
N VAL A 59 -2.08 -0.73 -4.57
CA VAL A 59 -1.99 -0.03 -3.28
C VAL A 59 -1.29 1.33 -3.39
N THR A 60 -0.23 1.42 -4.20
CA THR A 60 0.52 2.68 -4.35
C THR A 60 -0.32 3.71 -5.11
N THR A 61 -0.97 3.31 -6.21
CA THR A 61 -1.86 4.21 -6.96
C THR A 61 -3.06 4.64 -6.10
N ALA A 62 -3.65 3.74 -5.33
CA ALA A 62 -4.72 4.10 -4.39
C ALA A 62 -4.27 5.10 -3.32
N ALA A 63 -3.09 4.90 -2.72
CA ALA A 63 -2.54 5.83 -1.74
C ALA A 63 -2.27 7.23 -2.32
N THR A 64 -1.69 7.29 -3.52
CA THR A 64 -1.46 8.56 -4.23
C THR A 64 -2.76 9.28 -4.57
N LEU A 65 -3.73 8.57 -5.14
CA LEU A 65 -5.01 9.16 -5.51
C LEU A 65 -5.83 9.58 -4.28
N CYS A 66 -5.79 8.80 -3.20
CA CYS A 66 -6.46 9.17 -1.95
C CYS A 66 -5.82 10.42 -1.33
N SER A 67 -4.49 10.50 -1.29
CA SER A 67 -3.79 11.72 -0.85
C SER A 67 -4.23 12.94 -1.66
N ARG A 68 -4.27 12.83 -2.99
CA ARG A 68 -4.67 13.92 -3.89
C ARG A 68 -6.13 14.34 -3.70
N THR A 69 -7.05 13.38 -3.65
CA THR A 69 -8.50 13.64 -3.71
C THR A 69 -9.13 13.88 -2.35
N VAL A 70 -8.63 13.24 -1.29
CA VAL A 70 -9.19 13.31 0.07
C VAL A 70 -8.37 14.22 0.97
N CYS A 71 -7.03 14.25 0.80
CA CYS A 71 -6.11 14.96 1.69
C CYS A 71 -5.39 16.14 1.02
N SER A 72 -5.94 16.65 -0.09
CA SER A 72 -5.43 17.82 -0.81
C SER A 72 -3.95 17.72 -1.23
N SER A 73 -3.42 16.51 -1.41
CA SER A 73 -1.98 16.21 -1.60
C SER A 73 -1.06 16.63 -0.44
N GLN A 74 -1.63 17.01 0.71
CA GLN A 74 -0.91 17.52 1.88
C GLN A 74 -1.03 16.59 3.10
N GLY A 75 -1.35 15.33 2.86
CA GLY A 75 -1.40 14.30 3.89
C GLY A 75 -1.54 12.91 3.30
N ARG A 76 -1.37 11.91 4.17
CA ARG A 76 -1.62 10.49 3.84
C ARG A 76 -3.00 10.09 4.28
N CYS A 77 -3.64 9.21 3.51
CA CYS A 77 -4.83 8.53 3.98
C CYS A 77 -4.45 7.44 4.97
N GLN A 78 -5.15 7.40 6.10
CA GLN A 78 -5.07 6.33 7.10
C GLN A 78 -6.48 5.88 7.46
N ARG A 79 -6.63 4.58 7.76
CA ARG A 79 -7.90 3.98 8.15
C ARG A 79 -8.43 4.63 9.42
N LYS A 80 -9.73 4.95 9.44
CA LYS A 80 -10.41 5.56 10.59
C LYS A 80 -10.46 4.58 11.77
N ASP A 81 -11.01 3.40 11.51
CA ASP A 81 -11.11 2.33 12.50
C ASP A 81 -9.98 1.31 12.31
N LYS A 82 -9.07 1.29 13.28
CA LYS A 82 -7.91 0.37 13.27
C LYS A 82 -8.31 -1.10 13.29
N VAL A 83 -9.48 -1.45 13.84
CA VAL A 83 -9.96 -2.84 13.96
C VAL A 83 -10.74 -3.28 12.71
N SER A 84 -11.26 -2.33 11.93
CA SER A 84 -11.95 -2.63 10.68
C SER A 84 -11.01 -3.26 9.64
N ARG A 85 -11.57 -4.06 8.73
CA ARG A 85 -10.82 -4.70 7.62
C ARG A 85 -10.89 -3.88 6.32
N ALA A 86 -10.94 -2.56 6.42
CA ALA A 86 -10.87 -1.71 5.23
C ALA A 86 -9.43 -1.63 4.72
N TYR A 87 -9.23 -1.85 3.41
CA TYR A 87 -7.94 -1.77 2.76
C TYR A 87 -7.93 -0.64 1.72
N LEU A 88 -6.76 -0.02 1.52
CA LEU A 88 -6.62 1.10 0.61
C LEU A 88 -6.29 0.58 -0.80
N HIS A 89 -7.34 0.16 -1.52
CA HIS A 89 -7.28 -0.29 -2.92
C HIS A 89 -7.92 0.71 -3.87
N LEU A 90 -7.82 0.47 -5.18
CA LEU A 90 -8.37 1.31 -6.26
C LEU A 90 -9.91 1.29 -6.33
N ASP A 91 -10.57 1.74 -5.26
CA ASP A 91 -12.00 2.02 -5.18
C ASP A 91 -12.20 3.38 -4.49
N PRO A 92 -12.36 4.48 -5.26
CA PRO A 92 -12.52 5.82 -4.70
C PRO A 92 -13.72 5.97 -3.76
N SER A 93 -14.76 5.13 -3.92
CA SER A 93 -15.98 5.22 -3.11
C SER A 93 -15.74 4.83 -1.65
N ALA A 94 -14.78 3.93 -1.41
CA ALA A 94 -14.42 3.47 -0.08
C ALA A 94 -13.54 4.48 0.70
N TRP A 95 -12.82 5.35 0.00
CA TRP A 95 -11.81 6.23 0.62
C TRP A 95 -12.45 7.26 1.57
N THR A 96 -13.51 7.93 1.15
CA THR A 96 -14.18 8.97 1.96
C THR A 96 -14.89 8.39 3.19
N THR A 97 -15.37 7.16 3.08
CA THR A 97 -16.11 6.46 4.14
C THR A 97 -15.17 5.87 5.19
N HIS A 98 -14.12 5.17 4.78
CA HIS A 98 -13.27 4.38 5.70
C HIS A 98 -11.94 5.04 6.07
N PHE A 99 -11.51 6.10 5.37
CA PHE A 99 -10.20 6.73 5.56
C PHE A 99 -10.29 8.20 5.97
N GLN A 100 -9.30 8.64 6.75
CA GLN A 100 -9.09 10.02 7.19
C GLN A 100 -7.66 10.46 6.88
N CYS A 101 -7.41 11.77 6.96
CA CYS A 101 -6.10 12.31 6.63
C CYS A 101 -5.18 12.43 7.85
N GLN A 102 -3.95 11.95 7.68
CA GLN A 102 -2.80 12.32 8.49
C GLN A 102 -2.04 13.43 7.75
N CYS A 103 -2.17 14.68 8.19
CA CYS A 103 -1.55 15.80 7.49
C CYS A 103 -0.03 15.82 7.65
N TYR A 104 0.64 16.32 6.61
CA TYR A 104 2.06 16.60 6.66
C TYR A 104 2.35 17.82 7.54
N PRO A 105 3.59 17.98 8.05
CA PRO A 105 3.97 19.17 8.81
C PRO A 105 3.64 20.46 8.05
N GLY A 106 3.06 21.44 8.77
CA GLY A 106 2.62 22.71 8.19
C GLY A 106 1.20 22.71 7.62
N TRP A 107 0.47 21.59 7.69
CA TRP A 107 -0.90 21.47 7.19
C TRP A 107 -1.87 20.94 8.24
N GLY A 108 -3.13 21.38 8.16
CA GLY A 108 -4.18 21.04 9.09
C GLY A 108 -5.59 21.02 8.47
N GLY A 109 -6.56 20.68 9.32
CA GLY A 109 -7.95 20.47 8.92
C GLY A 109 -8.23 19.05 8.43
N LYS A 110 -9.53 18.72 8.30
CA LYS A 110 -10.01 17.36 7.96
C LYS A 110 -9.43 16.81 6.65
N HIS A 111 -9.15 17.69 5.69
CA HIS A 111 -8.63 17.36 4.35
C HIS A 111 -7.22 17.91 4.10
N CYS A 112 -6.50 18.31 5.16
CA CYS A 112 -5.17 18.92 5.08
C CYS A 112 -5.08 20.14 4.13
N SER A 113 -6.18 20.87 3.98
CA SER A 113 -6.29 21.99 3.03
C SER A 113 -5.92 23.34 3.63
N LYS A 114 -5.62 23.40 4.93
CA LYS A 114 -5.30 24.65 5.64
C LYS A 114 -3.83 24.66 6.05
N PRO A 115 -3.06 25.71 5.72
CA PRO A 115 -1.74 25.93 6.30
C PRO A 115 -1.88 26.14 7.82
N LEU A 116 -0.89 25.67 8.58
CA LEU A 116 -0.75 25.90 10.03
C LEU A 116 0.16 27.09 10.34
#